data_AF-A0A2H9P6U7-F1
#
_entry.id   AF-A0A2H9P6U7-F1
#
_cell.length_a   1.000
_cell.length_b   1.000
_cell.length_c   1.000
_cell.angle_alpha   90.00
_cell.angle_beta   90.00
_cell.angle_gamma   90.00
#
_symmetry.space_group_name_H-M   'P 1'
#
loop_
_entity.id
_entity.type
_entity.pdbx_description
1 polymer ?
#
loop_
_entity_poly.entity_id
_entity_poly.type
_entity_poly.pdbx_seq_one_letter_code
_entity_poly.pdbx_strand_id
1 'polypeptide(L)'
;PFFLLLDNKLTFIEGIILVVVYLMYVYNVSEQEVFHKKEASVQTELKLGDEPPELKFYKHLFGREIIKLVAFLGLVVLVANVVVDQAVLLSGAHGVPSMLIGLTVVALGVTLPELVLNLSALKAREEEVVWGDLIGSFTTELTLVLGVAAIFSSGADSLFNFAQALTGYGFMAMCFLLIFLFAYSSKRLSKTQGIALMLLYVIFLSLQVDLLAVA
;
A
#
# COMPACT_ATOMS: atom_id res chain seq x y z
N PRO A 1 -5.01 9.58 8.55
CA PRO A 1 -4.65 8.79 9.75
C PRO A 1 -3.74 9.51 10.77
N PHE A 2 -2.75 10.31 10.35
CA PHE A 2 -1.78 10.93 11.28
C PHE A 2 -2.43 11.68 12.46
N PHE A 3 -3.44 12.52 12.19
CA PHE A 3 -4.16 13.25 13.24
C PHE A 3 -5.02 12.35 14.13
N LEU A 4 -5.52 11.23 13.61
CA LEU A 4 -6.35 10.28 14.36
C LEU A 4 -5.51 9.42 15.31
N LEU A 5 -4.21 9.31 15.07
CA LEU A 5 -3.29 8.50 15.88
C LEU A 5 -2.56 9.32 16.96
N LEU A 6 -2.91 10.60 17.15
CA LEU A 6 -2.25 11.49 18.12
C LEU A 6 -2.53 11.09 19.57
N ASP A 7 -3.68 10.49 19.84
CA ASP A 7 -4.03 9.92 21.14
C ASP A 7 -3.49 8.49 21.32
N ASN A 8 -2.73 7.99 20.32
CA ASN A 8 -2.15 6.65 20.26
C ASN A 8 -3.18 5.52 20.37
N LYS A 9 -4.44 5.82 20.02
CA LYS A 9 -5.53 4.86 19.94
C LYS A 9 -6.03 4.79 18.50
N LEU A 10 -6.72 3.69 18.21
CA LEU A 10 -7.43 3.54 16.95
C LEU A 10 -8.75 2.87 17.25
N THR A 11 -9.79 3.68 17.28
CA THR A 11 -11.14 3.28 17.65
C THR A 11 -11.89 2.70 16.46
N PHE A 12 -12.95 1.94 16.76
CA PHE A 12 -13.88 1.44 15.75
C PHE A 12 -14.47 2.56 14.87
N ILE A 13 -14.80 3.71 15.48
CA ILE A 13 -15.37 4.86 14.77
C ILE A 13 -14.35 5.44 13.80
N GLU A 14 -13.10 5.61 14.22
CA GLU A 14 -12.02 6.07 13.34
C GLU A 14 -11.75 5.09 12.20
N GLY A 15 -11.90 3.79 12.47
CA GLY A 15 -11.89 2.75 11.46
C GLY A 15 -12.93 2.96 10.36
N ILE A 16 -14.19 3.19 10.75
CA ILE A 16 -15.27 3.52 9.81
C ILE A 16 -14.94 4.79 9.02
N ILE A 17 -14.46 5.84 9.69
CA ILE A 17 -14.10 7.10 9.04
C ILE A 17 -13.04 6.86 7.95
N LEU A 18 -11.99 6.09 8.24
CA LEU A 18 -10.93 5.78 7.28
C LEU A 18 -11.46 5.01 6.05
N VAL A 19 -12.34 4.03 6.26
CA VAL A 19 -12.96 3.28 5.16
C VAL A 19 -13.86 4.18 4.30
N VAL A 20 -14.66 5.06 4.93
CA VAL A 20 -15.50 6.01 4.21
C VAL A 20 -14.66 6.99 3.39
N VAL A 21 -13.57 7.50 3.95
CA VAL A 21 -12.62 8.38 3.24
C VAL A 21 -12.01 7.66 2.03
N TYR A 22 -11.64 6.38 2.17
CA TYR A 22 -11.14 5.59 1.05
C TYR A 22 -12.19 5.45 -0.07
N LEU A 23 -13.44 5.12 0.28
CA LEU A 23 -14.53 5.00 -0.69
C LEU A 23 -14.80 6.33 -1.42
N MET A 24 -14.75 7.46 -0.69
CA MET A 24 -14.84 8.79 -1.30
C MET A 24 -13.67 9.07 -2.23
N TYR A 25 -12.45 8.70 -1.86
CA TYR A 25 -11.28 8.84 -2.73
C TYR A 25 -11.46 8.06 -4.04
N VAL A 26 -11.83 6.77 -3.96
CA VAL A 26 -12.08 5.93 -5.14
C VAL A 26 -13.18 6.51 -6.03
N TYR A 27 -14.28 6.98 -5.42
CA TYR A 27 -15.36 7.63 -6.15
C TYR A 27 -14.88 8.86 -6.92
N ASN A 28 -14.15 9.77 -6.27
CA ASN A 28 -13.64 11.00 -6.90
C ASN A 28 -12.66 10.70 -8.04
N VAL A 29 -11.76 9.73 -7.87
CA VAL A 29 -10.81 9.33 -8.92
C VAL A 29 -11.55 8.71 -10.11
N SER A 30 -12.54 7.84 -9.85
CA SER A 30 -13.31 7.19 -10.92
C SER A 30 -14.09 8.19 -11.77
N GLU A 31 -14.66 9.23 -11.17
CA GLU A 31 -15.32 10.31 -11.90
C GLU A 31 -14.33 11.11 -12.76
N GLN A 32 -13.14 11.42 -12.25
CA GLN A 32 -12.12 12.17 -13.01
C GLN A 32 -11.62 11.41 -14.24
N GLU A 33 -11.39 10.10 -14.14
CA GLU A 33 -10.99 9.29 -15.30
C GLU A 33 -12.11 9.12 -16.33
N VAL A 34 -13.37 8.99 -15.89
CA VAL A 34 -14.54 8.94 -16.79
C VAL A 34 -14.72 10.28 -17.52
N PHE A 35 -14.47 11.41 -16.86
CA PHE A 35 -14.51 12.73 -17.48
C PHE A 35 -13.36 12.96 -18.48
N HIS A 36 -12.12 12.59 -18.14
CA HIS A 36 -10.99 12.74 -19.08
C HIS A 36 -11.04 11.78 -20.26
N LYS A 37 -11.55 10.55 -20.10
CA LYS A 37 -11.84 9.68 -21.26
C LYS A 37 -12.90 10.28 -22.16
N LYS A 38 -13.91 10.97 -21.61
CA LYS A 38 -14.96 11.65 -22.39
C LYS A 38 -14.39 12.79 -23.24
N GLU A 39 -13.55 13.65 -22.68
CA GLU A 39 -12.91 14.75 -23.43
C GLU A 39 -11.90 14.25 -24.46
N ALA A 40 -11.11 13.20 -24.14
CA ALA A 40 -10.19 12.56 -25.08
C ALA A 40 -10.92 11.79 -26.20
N SER A 41 -12.09 11.21 -25.92
CA SER A 41 -12.94 10.57 -26.93
C SER A 41 -13.60 11.58 -27.87
N VAL A 42 -13.96 12.78 -27.40
CA VAL A 42 -14.57 13.83 -28.23
C VAL A 42 -13.60 14.37 -29.31
N GLN A 43 -12.28 14.30 -29.09
CA GLN A 43 -11.29 14.61 -30.13
C GLN A 43 -10.88 13.41 -31.00
N THR A 44 -11.15 12.18 -30.55
CA THR A 44 -10.72 10.93 -31.20
C THR A 44 -11.84 10.24 -32.00
N GLU A 45 -13.08 10.75 -31.96
CA GLU A 45 -14.23 10.23 -32.72
C GLU A 45 -14.11 10.34 -34.26
N LEU A 46 -13.02 10.90 -34.80
CA LEU A 46 -12.72 10.88 -36.24
C LEU A 46 -11.50 10.02 -36.56
N LYS A 47 -11.65 8.71 -36.39
CA LYS A 47 -11.11 7.60 -37.22
C LYS A 47 -10.91 6.37 -36.36
N LEU A 48 -11.90 5.48 -36.32
CA LEU A 48 -11.66 4.04 -36.36
C LEU A 48 -13.01 3.35 -36.60
N GLY A 49 -13.15 2.82 -37.82
CA GLY A 49 -14.10 1.76 -38.09
C GLY A 49 -13.59 0.48 -37.44
N ASP A 50 -14.44 -0.15 -36.65
CA ASP A 50 -14.83 -1.56 -36.72
C ASP A 50 -15.87 -1.76 -35.61
N GLU A 51 -17.00 -2.39 -35.95
CA GLU A 51 -18.08 -2.67 -35.00
C GLU A 51 -17.54 -3.43 -33.77
N PRO A 52 -17.99 -3.11 -32.54
CA PRO A 52 -17.57 -3.83 -31.35
C PRO A 52 -17.96 -5.31 -31.48
N PRO A 53 -17.03 -6.26 -31.28
CA PRO A 53 -17.33 -7.69 -31.43
C PRO A 53 -18.40 -8.16 -30.42
N GLU A 54 -19.27 -9.08 -30.87
CA GLU A 54 -20.49 -9.47 -30.17
C GLU A 54 -20.29 -9.93 -28.70
N LEU A 55 -21.07 -9.34 -27.80
CA LEU A 55 -21.07 -9.50 -26.34
C LEU A 55 -21.24 -10.94 -25.81
N LYS A 56 -21.71 -11.89 -26.64
CA LYS A 56 -21.99 -13.28 -26.23
C LYS A 56 -20.73 -14.09 -25.93
N PHE A 57 -19.59 -13.74 -26.54
CA PHE A 57 -18.32 -14.44 -26.33
C PHE A 57 -17.79 -14.29 -24.89
N TYR A 58 -18.09 -13.18 -24.22
CA TYR A 58 -17.61 -12.91 -22.85
C TYR A 58 -18.30 -13.76 -21.79
N LYS A 59 -19.56 -14.17 -21.97
CA LYS A 59 -20.34 -14.85 -20.91
C LYS A 59 -19.74 -16.18 -20.45
N HIS A 60 -19.12 -16.93 -21.35
CA HIS A 60 -18.50 -18.23 -21.02
C HIS A 60 -17.06 -18.12 -20.52
N LEU A 61 -16.35 -17.06 -20.92
CA LEU A 61 -15.04 -16.73 -20.37
C LEU A 61 -15.15 -16.15 -18.95
N PHE A 62 -16.20 -15.36 -18.67
CA PHE A 62 -16.41 -14.69 -17.38
C PHE A 62 -16.45 -15.66 -16.20
N GLY A 63 -17.18 -16.77 -16.32
CA GLY A 63 -17.31 -17.75 -15.23
C GLY A 63 -15.97 -18.41 -14.87
N ARG A 64 -15.19 -18.81 -15.88
CA ARG A 64 -13.88 -19.45 -15.67
C ARG A 64 -12.87 -18.46 -15.07
N GLU A 65 -12.86 -17.21 -15.53
CA GLU A 65 -11.95 -16.21 -14.98
C GLU A 65 -12.35 -15.78 -13.56
N ILE A 66 -13.65 -15.71 -13.23
CA ILE A 66 -14.12 -15.51 -11.85
C ILE A 66 -13.67 -16.67 -10.94
N ILE A 67 -13.81 -17.92 -11.39
CA ILE A 67 -13.38 -19.07 -10.59
C ILE A 67 -11.87 -19.00 -10.30
N LYS A 68 -11.05 -18.67 -11.30
CA LYS A 68 -9.61 -18.49 -11.09
C LYS A 68 -9.31 -17.35 -10.11
N LEU A 69 -10.03 -16.23 -10.21
CA LEU A 69 -9.88 -15.09 -9.30
C LEU A 69 -10.20 -15.49 -7.85
N VAL A 70 -11.33 -16.16 -7.63
CA VAL A 70 -11.74 -16.64 -6.30
C VAL A 70 -10.75 -17.67 -5.76
N ALA A 71 -10.28 -18.60 -6.59
CA ALA A 71 -9.27 -19.58 -6.21
C ALA A 71 -7.94 -18.92 -5.82
N PHE A 72 -7.50 -17.92 -6.60
CA PHE A 72 -6.31 -17.13 -6.29
C PHE A 72 -6.47 -16.36 -4.97
N LEU A 73 -7.61 -15.70 -4.76
CA LEU A 73 -7.88 -14.99 -3.51
C LEU A 73 -7.88 -15.94 -2.31
N GLY A 74 -8.47 -17.13 -2.45
CA GLY A 74 -8.42 -18.18 -1.42
C GLY A 74 -7.00 -18.64 -1.11
N LEU A 75 -6.15 -18.78 -2.14
CA LEU A 75 -4.74 -19.10 -1.95
C LEU A 75 -3.98 -17.98 -1.23
N VAL A 76 -4.25 -16.71 -1.56
CA VAL A 76 -3.65 -15.56 -0.88
C VAL A 76 -4.00 -15.57 0.61
N VAL A 77 -5.26 -15.83 0.97
CA VAL A 77 -5.69 -15.93 2.38
C VAL A 77 -4.97 -17.08 3.09
N LEU A 78 -4.85 -18.24 2.43
CA LEU A 78 -4.13 -19.40 2.99
C LEU A 78 -2.66 -19.05 3.27
N VAL A 79 -1.97 -18.46 2.28
CA VAL A 79 -0.56 -18.07 2.41
C VAL A 79 -0.40 -17.01 3.51
N ALA A 80 -1.30 -16.03 3.59
CA ALA A 80 -1.27 -15.01 4.64
C ALA A 80 -1.33 -15.62 6.04
N ASN A 81 -2.22 -16.59 6.28
CA ASN A 81 -2.31 -17.28 7.58
C ASN A 81 -1.00 -18.02 7.91
N VAL A 82 -0.44 -18.76 6.95
CA VAL A 82 0.83 -19.46 7.15
C VAL A 82 1.95 -18.49 7.48
N VAL A 83 2.04 -17.35 6.79
CA VAL A 83 3.07 -16.34 7.05
C VAL A 83 2.95 -15.77 8.45
N VAL A 84 1.73 -15.47 8.92
CA VAL A 84 1.48 -14.98 10.28
C VAL A 84 1.86 -16.02 11.33
N ASP A 85 1.45 -17.28 11.15
CA ASP A 85 1.79 -18.36 12.08
C ASP A 85 3.30 -18.57 12.18
N GLN A 86 4.00 -18.58 11.05
CA GLN A 86 5.46 -18.71 11.02
C GLN A 86 6.16 -17.48 11.63
N ALA A 87 5.62 -16.28 11.44
CA ALA A 87 6.12 -15.07 12.08
C ALA A 87 6.02 -15.15 13.61
N VAL A 88 4.90 -15.64 14.15
CA VAL A 88 4.72 -15.85 15.60
C VAL A 88 5.67 -16.92 16.13
N LEU A 89 5.85 -18.03 15.40
CA LEU A 89 6.81 -19.08 15.78
C LEU A 89 8.25 -18.55 15.79
N LEU A 90 8.64 -17.75 14.79
CA LEU A 90 9.96 -17.13 14.73
C LEU A 90 10.17 -16.15 15.90
N SER A 91 9.13 -15.39 16.26
CA SER A 91 9.13 -14.50 17.42
C SER A 91 9.43 -15.27 18.71
N GLY A 92 8.70 -16.38 18.94
CA GLY A 92 8.86 -17.21 20.13
C GLY A 92 10.18 -17.98 20.19
N ALA A 93 10.68 -18.47 19.05
CA ALA A 93 11.90 -19.27 18.99
C ALA A 93 13.18 -18.46 19.19
N HIS A 94 13.20 -17.20 18.72
CA HIS A 94 14.39 -16.34 18.76
C HIS A 94 14.32 -15.22 19.80
N GLY A 95 13.23 -15.14 20.58
CA GLY A 95 13.03 -14.05 21.54
C GLY A 95 12.93 -12.68 20.86
N VAL A 96 12.55 -12.66 19.58
CA VAL A 96 12.45 -11.43 18.78
C VAL A 96 11.03 -10.87 18.91
N PRO A 97 10.85 -9.57 19.20
CA PRO A 97 9.52 -8.98 19.30
C PRO A 97 8.70 -9.16 18.02
N SER A 98 7.44 -9.59 18.15
CA SER A 98 6.56 -9.86 16.99
C SER A 98 6.37 -8.60 16.12
N MET A 99 6.42 -7.42 16.73
CA MET A 99 6.42 -6.13 16.03
C MET A 99 7.60 -5.97 15.07
N LEU A 100 8.80 -6.43 15.45
CA LEU A 100 9.97 -6.34 14.58
C LEU A 100 9.82 -7.26 13.36
N ILE A 101 9.28 -8.47 13.55
CA ILE A 101 8.99 -9.41 12.46
C ILE A 101 7.91 -8.83 11.53
N GLY A 102 6.89 -8.19 12.09
CA GLY A 102 5.88 -7.46 11.32
C GLY A 102 6.49 -6.34 10.46
N LEU A 103 7.32 -5.49 11.07
CA LEU A 103 7.98 -4.37 10.40
C LEU A 103 9.03 -4.79 9.35
N THR A 104 9.54 -6.02 9.42
CA THR A 104 10.62 -6.49 8.54
C THR A 104 10.15 -7.59 7.61
N VAL A 105 10.04 -8.82 8.10
CA VAL A 105 9.75 -10.01 7.29
C VAL A 105 8.40 -9.90 6.61
N VAL A 106 7.35 -9.53 7.36
CA VAL A 106 5.99 -9.42 6.80
C VAL A 106 5.90 -8.25 5.83
N ALA A 107 6.37 -7.06 6.22
CA ALA A 107 6.37 -5.87 5.36
C ALA A 107 7.19 -6.07 4.06
N LEU A 108 8.36 -6.70 4.14
CA LEU A 108 9.16 -7.06 2.96
C LEU A 108 8.44 -8.08 2.09
N GLY A 109 7.76 -9.06 2.69
CA GLY A 109 6.99 -10.08 1.97
C GLY A 109 5.90 -9.49 1.08
N VAL A 110 5.24 -8.41 1.52
CA VAL A 110 4.20 -7.70 0.75
C VAL A 110 4.81 -6.82 -0.34
N THR A 111 5.89 -6.09 -0.02
CA THR A 111 6.47 -5.07 -0.91
C THR A 111 7.40 -5.63 -1.99
N LEU A 112 7.96 -6.83 -1.81
CA LEU A 112 8.83 -7.47 -2.81
C LEU A 112 8.11 -7.76 -4.14
N PRO A 113 6.90 -8.38 -4.15
CA PRO A 113 6.09 -8.53 -5.36
C PRO A 113 5.82 -7.21 -6.08
N GLU A 114 5.45 -6.16 -5.35
CA GLU A 114 5.20 -4.81 -5.90
C GLU A 114 6.46 -4.22 -6.52
N LEU A 115 7.62 -4.38 -5.87
CA LEU A 115 8.90 -3.95 -6.42
C LEU A 115 9.19 -4.64 -7.77
N VAL A 116 8.96 -5.94 -7.88
CA VAL A 116 9.17 -6.69 -9.13
C VAL A 116 8.22 -6.20 -10.23
N LEU A 117 6.95 -5.94 -9.89
CA LEU A 117 5.95 -5.41 -10.83
C LEU A 117 6.35 -4.01 -11.31
N ASN A 118 6.69 -3.11 -10.39
CA ASN A 118 7.12 -1.75 -10.69
C ASN A 118 8.40 -1.71 -11.53
N LEU A 119 9.40 -2.54 -11.22
CA LEU A 119 10.61 -2.67 -12.05
C LEU A 119 10.30 -3.18 -13.46
N SER A 120 9.32 -4.07 -13.60
CA SER A 120 8.89 -4.60 -14.90
C SER A 120 8.15 -3.54 -15.73
N ALA A 121 7.27 -2.77 -15.10
CA ALA A 121 6.57 -1.65 -15.75
C ALA A 121 7.55 -0.53 -16.17
N LEU A 122 8.54 -0.19 -15.33
CA LEU A 122 9.61 0.76 -15.70
C LEU A 122 10.42 0.27 -16.91
N LYS A 123 10.73 -1.03 -17.00
CA LYS A 123 11.40 -1.60 -18.18
C LYS A 123 10.52 -1.53 -19.44
N ALA A 124 9.21 -1.62 -19.29
CA ALA A 124 8.23 -1.45 -20.36
C ALA A 124 7.97 0.02 -20.73
N ARG A 125 8.57 0.99 -20.01
CA ARG A 125 8.34 2.45 -20.13
C ARG A 125 6.94 2.90 -19.73
N GLU A 126 6.29 2.14 -18.86
CA GLU A 126 4.97 2.43 -18.31
C GLU A 126 5.08 3.18 -16.97
N GLU A 127 5.68 4.38 -17.00
CA GLU A 127 5.95 5.17 -15.77
C GLU A 127 4.67 5.58 -15.04
N GLU A 128 3.59 5.85 -15.78
CA GLU A 128 2.28 6.24 -15.20
C GLU A 128 1.67 5.12 -14.36
N VAL A 129 1.82 3.86 -14.80
CA VAL A 129 1.34 2.68 -14.06
C VAL A 129 2.07 2.55 -12.73
N VAL A 130 3.39 2.80 -12.71
CA VAL A 130 4.22 2.74 -11.50
C VAL A 130 3.81 3.82 -10.51
N TRP A 131 3.53 5.04 -10.98
CA TRP A 131 3.04 6.11 -10.11
C TRP A 131 1.63 5.82 -9.56
N GLY A 132 0.76 5.25 -10.39
CA GLY A 132 -0.57 4.82 -9.97
C GLY A 132 -0.52 3.76 -8.87
N ASP A 133 0.36 2.76 -9.01
CA ASP A 133 0.60 1.73 -8.01
C ASP A 133 1.15 2.31 -6.71
N LEU A 134 2.22 3.10 -6.76
CA LEU A 134 2.84 3.68 -5.56
C LEU A 134 1.87 4.58 -4.75
N ILE A 135 1.10 5.44 -5.44
CA ILE A 135 0.13 6.33 -4.78
C ILE A 135 -1.08 5.55 -4.29
N GLY A 136 -1.57 4.60 -5.11
CA GLY A 136 -2.73 3.77 -4.82
C GLY A 136 -2.49 2.85 -3.62
N SER A 137 -1.37 2.14 -3.58
CA SER A 137 -0.98 1.24 -2.49
C SER A 137 -0.81 2.01 -1.18
N PHE A 138 -0.07 3.12 -1.19
CA PHE A 138 0.08 3.98 0.00
C PHE A 138 -1.27 4.50 0.52
N THR A 139 -2.15 4.95 -0.38
CA THR A 139 -3.48 5.43 0.00
C THR A 139 -4.32 4.30 0.59
N THR A 140 -4.30 3.12 -0.04
CA THR A 140 -5.06 1.94 0.40
C THR A 140 -4.59 1.42 1.75
N GLU A 141 -3.28 1.35 1.98
CA GLU A 141 -2.72 0.92 3.27
C GLU A 141 -3.10 1.87 4.41
N LEU A 142 -2.92 3.17 4.20
CA LEU A 142 -3.18 4.19 5.22
C LEU A 142 -4.67 4.41 5.53
N THR A 143 -5.56 4.01 4.63
CA THR A 143 -7.01 4.23 4.79
C THR A 143 -7.77 2.93 4.90
N LEU A 144 -7.89 2.16 3.83
CA LEU A 144 -8.68 0.93 3.80
C LEU A 144 -8.11 -0.12 4.77
N VAL A 145 -6.84 -0.48 4.64
CA VAL A 145 -6.24 -1.56 5.45
C VAL A 145 -6.24 -1.18 6.93
N LEU A 146 -5.77 0.04 7.24
CA LEU A 146 -5.78 0.55 8.62
C LEU A 146 -7.20 0.68 9.19
N GLY A 147 -8.16 1.13 8.39
CA GLY A 147 -9.56 1.29 8.79
C GLY A 147 -10.26 -0.05 9.06
N VAL A 148 -10.02 -1.05 8.20
CA VAL A 148 -10.49 -2.42 8.41
C VAL A 148 -9.83 -3.01 9.66
N ALA A 149 -8.52 -2.86 9.83
CA ALA A 149 -7.83 -3.33 11.03
C ALA A 149 -8.41 -2.71 12.33
N ALA A 150 -8.77 -1.43 12.31
CA ALA A 150 -9.42 -0.75 13.43
C ALA A 150 -10.82 -1.30 13.75
N ILE A 151 -11.61 -1.61 12.71
CA ILE A 151 -12.97 -2.15 12.86
C ILE A 151 -12.95 -3.55 13.48
N PHE A 152 -11.97 -4.38 13.09
CA PHE A 152 -11.82 -5.75 13.59
C PHE A 152 -10.95 -5.86 14.85
N SER A 153 -10.27 -4.78 15.23
CA SER A 153 -9.52 -4.67 16.48
C SER A 153 -10.48 -4.50 17.66
N SER A 154 -10.25 -5.25 18.73
CA SER A 154 -11.00 -5.17 20.00
C SER A 154 -10.63 -3.93 20.83
N GLY A 155 -10.50 -2.75 20.19
CA GLY A 155 -10.14 -1.49 20.83
C GLY A 155 -8.77 -1.56 21.51
N ALA A 156 -7.69 -1.42 20.74
CA ALA A 156 -6.34 -1.35 21.31
C ALA A 156 -6.15 -0.02 22.06
N ASP A 157 -5.96 -0.10 23.38
CA ASP A 157 -5.79 1.08 24.26
C ASP A 157 -4.46 1.81 24.08
N SER A 158 -3.44 1.15 23.52
CA SER A 158 -2.19 1.76 23.10
C SER A 158 -1.56 0.94 21.98
N LEU A 159 -1.49 1.50 20.77
CA LEU A 159 -0.90 0.81 19.62
C LEU A 159 0.63 0.73 19.73
N PHE A 160 1.26 1.78 20.23
CA PHE A 160 2.71 1.91 20.30
C PHE A 160 3.16 2.50 21.63
N ASN A 161 4.39 2.24 22.04
CA ASN A 161 5.03 3.05 23.09
C ASN A 161 5.49 4.40 22.51
N PHE A 162 5.58 5.45 23.34
CA PHE A 162 5.94 6.81 22.89
C PHE A 162 7.22 6.84 22.05
N ALA A 163 8.25 6.09 22.43
CA ALA A 163 9.49 6.01 21.68
C ALA A 163 9.30 5.41 20.28
N GLN A 164 8.47 4.36 20.15
CA GLN A 164 8.18 3.69 18.87
C GLN A 164 7.32 4.58 17.95
N ALA A 165 6.36 5.30 18.53
CA ALA A 165 5.57 6.29 17.80
C ALA A 165 6.45 7.44 17.30
N LEU A 166 7.37 7.93 18.14
CA LEU A 166 8.28 9.02 17.77
C LEU A 166 9.24 8.61 16.65
N THR A 167 9.86 7.43 16.72
CA THR A 167 10.76 6.93 15.67
C THR A 167 10.01 6.65 14.37
N GLY A 168 8.87 5.97 14.45
CA GLY A 168 8.05 5.61 13.28
C GLY A 168 7.47 6.83 12.57
N TYR A 169 6.72 7.67 13.29
CA TYR A 169 6.10 8.86 12.72
C TYR A 169 7.11 9.93 12.33
N GLY A 170 8.19 10.08 13.11
CA GLY A 170 9.29 10.98 12.77
C GLY A 170 9.99 10.56 11.48
N PHE A 171 10.23 9.26 11.29
CA PHE A 171 10.79 8.72 10.05
C PHE A 171 9.86 8.95 8.86
N MET A 172 8.56 8.66 8.99
CA MET A 172 7.58 8.92 7.94
C MET A 172 7.55 10.40 7.53
N ALA A 173 7.52 11.31 8.49
CA ALA A 173 7.53 12.75 8.23
C ALA A 173 8.82 13.20 7.53
N MET A 174 9.97 12.68 7.94
CA MET A 174 11.26 12.95 7.31
C MET A 174 11.31 12.44 5.86
N CYS A 175 10.86 11.22 5.59
CA CYS A 175 10.77 10.67 4.23
C CYS A 175 9.86 11.51 3.34
N PHE A 176 8.67 11.90 3.84
CA PHE A 176 7.76 12.76 3.12
C PHE A 176 8.39 14.12 2.78
N LEU A 177 9.07 14.74 3.75
CA LEU A 177 9.77 16.01 3.55
C LEU A 177 10.87 15.89 2.49
N LEU A 178 11.69 14.85 2.54
CA LEU A 178 12.77 14.62 1.56
C LEU A 178 12.22 14.38 0.15
N ILE A 179 11.20 13.53 0.02
CA ILE A 179 10.54 13.27 -1.26
C ILE A 179 9.95 14.57 -1.81
N PHE A 180 9.28 15.37 -0.97
CA PHE A 180 8.74 16.68 -1.37
C PHE A 180 9.83 17.63 -1.86
N LEU A 181 10.95 17.75 -1.12
CA LEU A 181 12.09 18.59 -1.52
C LEU A 181 12.73 18.13 -2.84
N PHE A 182 12.88 16.81 -3.04
CA PHE A 182 13.43 16.24 -4.27
C PHE A 182 12.50 16.46 -5.46
N ALA A 183 11.19 16.26 -5.26
CA ALA A 183 10.17 16.49 -6.28
C ALA A 183 10.14 17.96 -6.71
N TYR A 184 10.21 18.89 -5.74
CA TYR A 184 10.23 20.33 -6.03
C TYR A 184 11.52 20.77 -6.75
N SER A 185 12.67 20.23 -6.34
CA SER A 185 13.97 20.64 -6.88
C SER A 185 14.23 20.15 -8.30
N SER A 186 13.89 18.89 -8.62
CA SER A 186 14.38 18.24 -9.84
C SER A 186 13.29 17.82 -10.85
N LYS A 187 11.99 17.95 -10.51
CA LYS A 187 10.84 17.40 -11.28
C LYS A 187 10.92 15.90 -11.60
N ARG A 188 12.00 15.22 -11.21
CA ARG A 188 12.33 13.81 -11.40
C ARG A 188 13.18 13.36 -10.22
N LEU A 189 12.91 12.16 -9.72
CA LEU A 189 13.75 11.51 -8.72
C LEU A 189 15.00 10.92 -9.39
N SER A 190 16.17 11.39 -8.97
CA SER A 190 17.45 10.87 -9.45
C SER A 190 17.82 9.55 -8.76
N LYS A 191 18.69 8.75 -9.39
CA LYS A 191 19.22 7.51 -8.80
C LYS A 191 19.88 7.76 -7.43
N THR A 192 20.59 8.88 -7.30
CA THR A 192 21.27 9.27 -6.06
C THR A 192 20.27 9.58 -4.94
N GLN A 193 19.17 10.25 -5.25
CA GLN A 193 18.08 10.51 -4.30
C GLN A 193 17.40 9.21 -3.84
N GLY A 194 17.18 8.27 -4.76
CA GLY A 194 16.65 6.94 -4.42
C GLY A 194 17.59 6.14 -3.50
N ILE A 195 18.90 6.15 -3.78
CA ILE A 195 19.90 5.50 -2.92
C ILE A 195 19.92 6.16 -1.52
N ALA A 196 19.83 7.49 -1.45
CA ALA A 196 19.76 8.20 -0.18
C ALA A 196 18.55 7.78 0.67
N LEU A 197 17.36 7.64 0.05
CA LEU A 197 16.15 7.15 0.72
C LEU A 197 16.29 5.69 1.18
N MET A 198 16.93 4.83 0.39
CA MET A 198 17.22 3.46 0.80
C MET A 198 18.16 3.39 2.01
N LEU A 199 19.24 4.18 2.02
CA LEU A 199 20.14 4.25 3.17
C LEU A 199 19.42 4.75 4.42
N LEU A 200 18.54 5.73 4.26
CA LEU A 200 17.71 6.24 5.36
C LEU A 200 16.79 5.17 5.94
N TYR A 201 16.18 4.34 5.08
CA TYR A 201 15.37 3.20 5.50
C TYR A 201 16.17 2.14 6.28
N VAL A 202 17.41 1.84 5.84
CA VAL A 202 18.30 0.93 6.57
C VAL A 202 18.64 1.47 7.96
N ILE A 203 18.94 2.78 8.07
CA ILE A 203 19.20 3.42 9.37
C ILE A 203 17.97 3.32 10.28
N PHE A 204 16.78 3.57 9.76
CA PHE A 204 15.53 3.44 10.50
C PHE A 204 15.30 2.02 11.03
N LEU A 205 15.49 1.01 10.19
CA LEU A 205 15.37 -0.38 10.61
C LEU A 205 16.33 -0.72 11.75
N SER A 206 17.60 -0.31 11.66
CA SER A 206 18.58 -0.54 12.73
C SER A 206 18.17 0.11 14.05
N LEU A 207 17.75 1.38 14.02
CA LEU A 207 17.27 2.08 15.21
C LEU A 207 16.04 1.40 15.84
N GLN A 208 15.14 0.88 15.00
CA GLN A 208 13.93 0.21 15.47
C GLN A 208 14.23 -1.17 16.07
N VAL A 209 15.20 -1.91 15.52
CA VAL A 209 15.70 -3.17 16.09
C VAL A 209 16.25 -2.90 17.50
N ASP A 210 17.12 -1.90 17.65
CA ASP A 210 17.72 -1.55 18.94
C ASP A 210 16.66 -1.14 19.96
N LEU A 211 15.68 -0.32 19.55
CA LEU A 211 14.59 0.13 20.41
C LEU A 211 13.69 -1.03 20.87
N LEU A 212 13.41 -1.98 19.98
CA LEU A 212 12.58 -3.15 20.29
C LEU A 212 13.33 -4.23 21.06
N ALA A 213 14.65 -4.33 20.92
CA ALA A 213 15.48 -5.28 21.67
C ALA A 213 15.67 -4.88 23.15
N VAL A 214 15.49 -3.59 23.47
CA VAL A 214 15.66 -3.02 24.83
C VAL A 214 14.33 -2.92 25.60
N ALA A 215 13.19 -3.05 24.92
CA ALA A 215 11.84 -2.95 25.48
C ALA A 215 11.27 -4.31 25.92
#